data_AF-A0A9C8E1Z3-F1
#
_entry.id   AF-A0A9C8E1Z3-F1
#
_cell.length_a   1.000
_cell.length_b   1.000
_cell.length_c   1.000
_cell.angle_alpha   90.00
_cell.angle_beta   90.00
_cell.angle_gamma   90.00
#
_symmetry.space_group_name_H-M   'P 1'
#
loop_
_entity.id
_entity.type
_entity.pdbx_description
1 polymer ?
#
loop_
_entity_poly.entity_id
_entity_poly.type
_entity_poly.pdbx_seq_one_letter_code
_entity_poly.pdbx_strand_id
1 'polypeptide(L)'
;MLDKLEGGPWPSFVTGIKRLAKDEGKPYQDMMVDLLGQLEHSYKTRKGYWKGGTVGVIGYGGGIIPRFSEVAAQYPASKEFHTLRIQPPAGMHYDTKILRQLCDIWEEHGSGLIAFHGQSGDIMFQGATSEKIQDAFNAFNDIGFDLGGAGPAVRTGMSCVGAARCEQSCANEQKVLRTLVNNFLDDMHRPALNL
;
A
#
# COMPACT_ATOMS: atom_id res chain seq x y z
N MET A 1 24.55 3.47 -6.67
CA MET A 1 23.92 3.29 -8.00
C MET A 1 22.64 4.09 -8.07
N LEU A 2 21.80 4.04 -7.03
CA LEU A 2 20.52 4.77 -6.95
C LEU A 2 20.64 6.28 -7.19
N ASP A 3 21.73 6.92 -6.78
CA ASP A 3 21.95 8.36 -7.01
C ASP A 3 21.89 8.76 -8.49
N LYS A 4 22.21 7.85 -9.41
CA LYS A 4 22.10 8.10 -10.85
C LYS A 4 20.66 8.23 -11.32
N LEU A 5 19.70 7.69 -10.56
CA LEU A 5 18.27 7.72 -10.86
C LEU A 5 17.58 9.01 -10.35
N GLU A 6 18.32 9.93 -9.73
CA GLU A 6 17.82 11.26 -9.36
C GLU A 6 17.96 12.28 -10.49
N GLY A 7 18.77 11.98 -11.51
CA GLY A 7 18.93 12.84 -12.67
C GLY A 7 17.78 12.72 -13.67
N GLY A 8 17.70 13.69 -14.58
CA GLY A 8 16.69 13.74 -15.64
C GLY A 8 15.42 14.48 -15.24
N PRO A 9 14.47 14.67 -16.18
CA PRO A 9 13.28 15.49 -15.97
C PRO A 9 12.13 14.74 -15.28
N TRP A 10 12.17 13.40 -15.22
CA TRP A 10 11.09 12.60 -14.63
C TRP A 10 11.17 12.62 -13.09
N PRO A 11 10.04 12.74 -12.36
CA PRO A 11 10.05 12.70 -10.90
C PRO A 11 10.71 11.42 -10.37
N SER A 12 11.82 11.57 -9.65
CA SER A 12 12.59 10.43 -9.17
C SER A 12 11.97 9.82 -7.90
N PHE A 13 11.67 8.52 -7.98
CA PHE A 13 11.26 7.76 -6.80
C PHE A 13 12.39 7.68 -5.74
N VAL A 14 13.66 7.71 -6.16
CA VAL A 14 14.81 7.70 -5.25
C VAL A 14 14.83 8.98 -4.42
N THR A 15 14.56 10.14 -5.03
CA THR A 15 14.44 11.41 -4.30
C THR A 15 13.29 11.36 -3.29
N GLY A 16 12.15 10.74 -3.64
CA GLY A 16 11.02 10.54 -2.72
C GLY A 16 11.38 9.66 -1.51
N ILE A 17 12.03 8.51 -1.73
CA ILE A 17 12.48 7.61 -0.67
C ILE A 17 13.55 8.30 0.20
N LYS A 18 14.51 9.01 -0.41
CA LYS A 18 15.54 9.77 0.32
C LYS A 18 14.95 10.88 1.18
N ARG A 19 13.85 11.51 0.75
CA ARG A 19 13.14 12.50 1.57
C ARG A 19 12.61 11.84 2.86
N LEU A 20 11.95 10.69 2.75
CA LEU A 20 11.45 9.95 3.92
C LEU A 20 12.58 9.45 4.83
N ALA A 21 13.69 8.98 4.25
CA ALA A 21 14.87 8.55 5.00
C ALA A 21 15.61 9.71 5.71
N LYS A 22 15.34 10.97 5.33
CA LYS A 22 15.92 12.19 5.92
C LYS A 22 14.93 12.94 6.80
N ASP A 23 13.76 12.36 7.08
CA ASP A 23 12.70 13.01 7.83
C ASP A 23 12.99 12.89 9.34
N GLU A 24 13.92 13.72 9.81
CA GLU A 24 14.48 13.63 11.16
C GLU A 24 13.40 13.68 12.25
N GLY A 25 13.43 12.70 13.15
CA GLY A 25 12.49 12.60 14.26
C GLY A 25 11.17 11.91 13.94
N LYS A 26 10.96 11.44 12.70
CA LYS A 26 9.81 10.60 12.35
C LYS A 26 10.07 9.13 12.73
N PRO A 27 9.04 8.40 13.19
CA PRO A 27 9.20 7.02 13.66
C PRO A 27 9.60 6.04 12.55
N TYR A 28 9.34 6.36 11.29
CA TYR A 28 9.69 5.54 10.13
C TYR A 28 11.09 5.78 9.56
N GLN A 29 11.82 6.77 10.06
CA GLN A 29 13.06 7.23 9.44
C GLN A 29 14.06 6.07 9.24
N ASP A 30 14.34 5.32 10.31
CA ASP A 30 15.30 4.20 10.27
C ASP A 30 14.87 3.10 9.30
N MET A 31 13.57 2.78 9.25
CA MET A 31 13.02 1.81 8.31
C MET A 31 13.26 2.26 6.85
N MET A 32 13.12 3.56 6.58
CA MET A 32 13.31 4.11 5.23
C MET A 32 14.79 4.23 4.84
N VAL A 33 15.68 4.49 5.80
CA VAL A 33 17.14 4.42 5.61
C VAL A 33 17.54 2.99 5.21
N ASP A 34 17.07 2.00 5.96
CA ASP A 34 17.37 0.59 5.71
C ASP A 34 16.75 0.07 4.41
N LEU A 35 15.51 0.49 4.10
CA LEU A 35 14.89 0.19 2.80
C LEU A 35 15.74 0.71 1.64
N LEU A 36 16.26 1.94 1.74
CA LEU A 36 17.12 2.54 0.72
C LEU A 36 18.45 1.78 0.61
N GLY A 37 19.04 1.37 1.74
CA GLY A 37 20.24 0.54 1.79
C GLY A 37 20.05 -0.82 1.11
N GLN A 38 18.97 -1.52 1.46
CA GLN A 38 18.62 -2.80 0.84
C GLN A 38 18.32 -2.65 -0.66
N LEU A 39 17.67 -1.56 -1.07
CA LEU A 39 17.43 -1.28 -2.49
C LEU A 39 18.75 -1.06 -3.24
N GLU A 40 19.69 -0.30 -2.68
CA GLU A 40 21.02 -0.12 -3.26
C GLU A 40 21.78 -1.45 -3.35
N HIS A 41 21.69 -2.30 -2.31
CA HIS A 41 22.24 -3.65 -2.34
C HIS A 41 21.65 -4.48 -3.48
N SER A 42 20.32 -4.42 -3.65
CA SER A 42 19.60 -5.10 -4.74
C SER A 42 20.07 -4.63 -6.12
N TYR A 43 20.36 -3.33 -6.30
CA TYR A 43 20.92 -2.80 -7.55
C TYR A 43 22.33 -3.31 -7.83
N LYS A 44 23.19 -3.39 -6.80
CA LYS A 44 24.57 -3.88 -6.93
C LYS A 44 24.62 -5.36 -7.29
N THR A 45 23.75 -6.18 -6.70
CA THR A 45 23.76 -7.64 -6.89
C THR A 45 22.77 -8.12 -7.94
N ARG A 46 21.88 -7.25 -8.43
CA ARG A 46 20.83 -7.55 -9.42
C ARG A 46 19.88 -8.66 -8.96
N LYS A 47 19.55 -8.67 -7.68
CA LYS A 47 18.63 -9.63 -7.05
C LYS A 47 17.65 -8.91 -6.12
N GLY A 48 16.41 -9.41 -6.04
CA GLY A 48 15.46 -9.01 -4.99
C GLY A 48 15.65 -9.84 -3.72
N TYR A 49 15.65 -9.17 -2.56
CA TYR A 49 15.89 -9.80 -1.24
C TYR A 49 14.65 -9.77 -0.35
N TRP A 50 13.52 -10.20 -0.90
CA TRP A 50 12.26 -10.23 -0.18
C TRP A 50 11.66 -11.62 -0.26
N LYS A 51 11.28 -12.17 0.89
CA LYS A 51 10.46 -13.37 0.97
C LYS A 51 9.04 -13.03 1.39
N GLY A 52 8.10 -13.87 0.98
CA GLY A 52 6.73 -13.84 1.48
C GLY A 52 6.62 -14.43 2.89
N GLY A 53 5.41 -14.42 3.41
CA GLY A 53 5.03 -15.09 4.66
C GLY A 53 3.53 -14.99 4.87
N THR A 54 3.09 -15.09 6.12
CA THR A 54 1.67 -15.00 6.47
C THR A 54 1.53 -14.05 7.65
N VAL A 55 0.85 -12.93 7.41
CA VAL A 55 0.50 -11.90 8.40
C VAL A 55 -0.85 -11.33 7.95
N GLY A 56 -1.73 -11.03 8.89
CA GLY A 56 -3.09 -10.54 8.62
C GLY A 56 -3.68 -9.84 9.84
N VAL A 57 -4.85 -9.25 9.66
CA VAL A 57 -5.61 -8.59 10.73
C VAL A 57 -6.71 -9.51 11.23
N ILE A 58 -7.17 -9.30 12.46
CA ILE A 58 -8.24 -10.09 13.06
C ILE A 58 -9.49 -9.99 12.20
N GLY A 59 -10.07 -11.15 11.87
CA GLY A 59 -11.31 -11.27 11.11
C GLY A 59 -11.13 -11.40 9.59
N TYR A 60 -9.98 -11.02 9.03
CA TYR A 60 -9.71 -11.08 7.58
C TYR A 60 -8.52 -12.00 7.24
N GLY A 61 -8.67 -12.78 6.18
CA GLY A 61 -7.62 -13.60 5.58
C GLY A 61 -6.92 -12.95 4.38
N GLY A 62 -7.33 -11.73 3.99
CA GLY A 62 -6.78 -10.96 2.87
C GLY A 62 -6.44 -9.50 3.23
N GLY A 63 -5.91 -8.75 2.27
CA GLY A 63 -5.62 -7.31 2.38
C GLY A 63 -4.19 -6.94 2.78
N ILE A 64 -3.47 -7.82 3.48
CA ILE A 64 -2.06 -7.61 3.84
C ILE A 64 -1.15 -8.38 2.89
N ILE A 65 -0.11 -7.72 2.35
CA ILE A 65 0.97 -8.38 1.60
C ILE A 65 2.21 -8.46 2.51
N PRO A 66 2.46 -9.59 3.17
CA PRO A 66 3.61 -9.76 4.03
C PRO A 66 4.91 -9.86 3.21
N ARG A 67 5.90 -9.11 3.65
CA ARG A 67 7.26 -9.07 3.11
C ARG A 67 8.26 -9.03 4.25
N PHE A 68 9.21 -9.95 4.20
CA PHE A 68 10.33 -10.05 5.13
C PHE A 68 11.64 -9.95 4.35
N SER A 69 12.60 -9.19 4.87
CA SER A 69 13.89 -9.03 4.23
C SER A 69 14.74 -10.29 4.35
N GLU A 70 15.35 -10.75 3.26
CA GLU A 70 16.34 -11.82 3.27
C GLU A 70 17.72 -11.33 3.75
N VAL A 71 17.91 -10.02 3.88
CA VAL A 71 19.15 -9.35 4.33
C VAL A 71 18.92 -8.53 5.61
N ALA A 72 17.95 -8.95 6.43
CA ALA A 72 17.58 -8.26 7.67
C ALA A 72 18.74 -8.09 8.67
N ALA A 73 19.78 -8.93 8.62
CA ALA A 73 20.97 -8.74 9.45
C ALA A 73 21.75 -7.46 9.10
N GLN A 74 21.69 -7.01 7.85
CA GLN A 74 22.34 -5.79 7.36
C GLN A 74 21.41 -4.57 7.45
N TYR A 75 20.10 -4.80 7.33
CA TYR A 75 19.05 -3.77 7.31
C TYR A 75 17.93 -4.13 8.30
N PRO A 76 18.22 -4.09 9.63
CA PRO A 76 17.32 -4.60 10.66
C PRO A 76 16.03 -3.79 10.84
N ALA A 77 16.04 -2.48 10.58
CA ALA A 77 14.86 -1.63 10.71
C ALA A 77 13.82 -1.92 9.62
N SER A 78 14.25 -2.40 8.44
CA SER A 78 13.36 -2.87 7.37
C SER A 78 13.25 -4.39 7.29
N LYS A 79 13.48 -5.12 8.40
CA LYS A 79 13.35 -6.60 8.45
C LYS A 79 11.96 -7.08 8.03
N GLU A 80 10.94 -6.27 8.31
CA GLU A 80 9.53 -6.44 7.94
C GLU A 80 9.09 -5.20 7.19
N PHE A 81 8.40 -5.39 6.06
CA PHE A 81 7.95 -4.29 5.21
C PHE A 81 6.59 -4.59 4.57
N HIS A 82 5.60 -4.86 5.41
CA HIS A 82 4.29 -5.35 4.99
C HIS A 82 3.49 -4.25 4.30
N THR A 83 2.77 -4.58 3.23
CA THR A 83 1.91 -3.62 2.54
C THR A 83 0.46 -3.82 2.93
N LEU A 84 -0.21 -2.77 3.39
CA LEU A 84 -1.66 -2.72 3.56
C LEU A 84 -2.27 -2.25 2.23
N ARG A 85 -3.19 -3.05 1.68
CA ARG A 85 -4.03 -2.63 0.56
C ARG A 85 -5.30 -2.04 1.11
N ILE A 86 -5.54 -0.76 0.88
CA ILE A 86 -6.74 -0.07 1.33
C ILE A 86 -7.60 0.26 0.10
N GLN A 87 -8.90 -0.04 0.17
CA GLN A 87 -9.80 0.17 -0.95
C GLN A 87 -9.86 1.65 -1.36
N PRO A 88 -9.84 1.98 -2.66
CA PRO A 88 -10.04 3.35 -3.12
C PRO A 88 -11.55 3.68 -3.16
N PRO A 89 -11.92 4.97 -3.11
CA PRO A 89 -13.23 5.40 -3.59
C PRO A 89 -13.36 5.15 -5.09
N ALA A 90 -14.59 4.96 -5.55
CA ALA A 90 -14.86 4.70 -6.96
C ALA A 90 -14.40 5.87 -7.86
N GLY A 91 -13.70 5.54 -8.95
CA GLY A 91 -13.09 6.52 -9.84
C GLY A 91 -11.93 7.32 -9.22
N MET A 92 -11.41 6.92 -8.05
CA MET A 92 -10.25 7.53 -7.39
C MET A 92 -10.40 9.03 -7.10
N HIS A 93 -11.62 9.47 -6.72
CA HIS A 93 -11.87 10.85 -6.33
C HIS A 93 -11.65 11.03 -4.82
N TYR A 94 -10.85 12.02 -4.46
CA TYR A 94 -10.50 12.33 -3.08
C TYR A 94 -10.65 13.83 -2.82
N ASP A 95 -11.01 14.19 -1.59
CA ASP A 95 -10.81 15.53 -1.10
C ASP A 95 -9.47 15.64 -0.35
N THR A 96 -9.01 16.86 -0.11
CA THR A 96 -7.71 17.07 0.56
C THR A 96 -7.75 16.78 2.06
N LYS A 97 -8.94 16.72 2.68
CA LYS A 97 -9.06 16.39 4.10
C LYS A 97 -8.75 14.91 4.29
N ILE A 98 -9.37 14.04 3.50
CA ILE A 98 -9.17 12.60 3.61
C ILE A 98 -7.75 12.19 3.21
N LEU A 99 -7.16 12.81 2.19
CA LEU A 99 -5.77 12.54 1.83
C LEU A 99 -4.79 12.87 2.95
N ARG A 100 -5.02 13.98 3.69
CA ARG A 100 -4.18 14.30 4.87
C ARG A 100 -4.36 13.28 5.98
N GLN A 101 -5.59 12.90 6.31
CA GLN A 101 -5.85 11.87 7.32
C GLN A 101 -5.19 10.52 6.97
N LEU A 102 -5.23 10.12 5.69
CA LEU A 102 -4.54 8.92 5.21
C LEU A 102 -3.02 9.01 5.38
N CYS A 103 -2.42 10.18 5.12
CA CYS A 103 -0.99 10.41 5.39
C CYS A 103 -0.69 10.37 6.89
N ASP A 104 -1.48 11.04 7.73
CA ASP A 104 -1.27 11.11 9.19
C ASP A 104 -1.26 9.70 9.81
N ILE A 105 -2.25 8.87 9.45
CA ILE A 105 -2.33 7.46 9.88
C ILE A 105 -1.08 6.69 9.43
N TRP A 106 -0.64 6.89 8.18
CA TRP A 106 0.48 6.13 7.66
C TRP A 106 1.84 6.58 8.20
N GLU A 107 2.00 7.85 8.54
CA GLU A 107 3.17 8.36 9.25
C GLU A 107 3.25 7.80 10.68
N GLU A 108 2.11 7.57 11.33
CA GLU A 108 2.05 7.01 12.69
C GLU A 108 2.34 5.50 12.73
N HIS A 109 1.78 4.73 11.79
CA HIS A 109 1.80 3.27 11.87
C HIS A 109 2.69 2.57 10.83
N GLY A 110 3.12 3.28 9.79
CA GLY A 110 3.84 2.72 8.66
C GLY A 110 5.12 3.46 8.34
N SER A 111 5.57 3.35 7.09
CA SER A 111 6.86 3.86 6.63
C SER A 111 6.81 5.28 6.04
N GLY A 112 5.60 5.86 5.92
CA GLY A 112 5.36 7.05 5.10
C GLY A 112 5.37 6.79 3.58
N LEU A 113 5.82 5.62 3.09
CA LEU A 113 5.81 5.28 1.67
C LEU A 113 4.42 4.81 1.21
N ILE A 114 3.87 5.53 0.24
CA ILE A 114 2.54 5.26 -0.33
C ILE A 114 2.67 5.13 -1.85
N ALA A 115 2.13 4.04 -2.38
CA ALA A 115 1.87 3.90 -3.81
C ALA A 115 0.38 4.18 -4.09
N PHE A 116 0.15 5.20 -4.92
CA PHE A 116 -1.16 5.76 -5.24
C PHE A 116 -1.37 5.65 -6.76
N HIS A 117 -1.79 4.50 -7.31
CA HIS A 117 -2.37 3.32 -6.67
C HIS A 117 -1.66 2.02 -7.09
N GLY A 118 -2.03 0.91 -6.47
CA GLY A 118 -1.77 -0.42 -7.01
C GLY A 118 -2.56 -0.68 -8.29
N GLN A 119 -2.09 -1.63 -9.10
CA GLN A 119 -2.70 -1.95 -10.41
C GLN A 119 -4.17 -2.38 -10.30
N SER A 120 -4.55 -3.03 -9.20
CA SER A 120 -5.93 -3.43 -8.92
C SER A 120 -6.82 -2.29 -8.40
N GLY A 121 -6.27 -1.10 -8.17
CA GLY A 121 -6.96 0.09 -7.67
C GLY A 121 -6.65 0.44 -6.22
N ASP A 122 -6.19 -0.50 -5.40
CA ASP A 122 -5.91 -0.27 -3.97
C ASP A 122 -4.90 0.85 -3.73
N ILE A 123 -5.13 1.66 -2.71
CA ILE A 123 -4.05 2.47 -2.14
C ILE A 123 -3.10 1.50 -1.44
N MET A 124 -1.82 1.55 -1.80
CA MET A 124 -0.81 0.68 -1.22
C MET A 124 0.00 1.44 -0.19
N PHE A 125 -0.28 1.20 1.08
CA PHE A 125 0.49 1.69 2.20
C PHE A 125 1.62 0.71 2.48
N GLN A 126 2.84 1.06 2.07
CA GLN A 126 3.94 0.10 1.90
C GLN A 126 4.95 0.19 3.04
N GLY A 127 5.06 -0.84 3.87
CA GLY A 127 6.03 -0.88 4.95
C GLY A 127 5.41 -0.62 6.31
N ALA A 128 4.95 -1.68 6.95
CA ALA A 128 4.64 -1.74 8.37
C ALA A 128 5.24 -3.03 8.96
N THR A 129 5.47 -3.02 10.27
CA THR A 129 5.81 -4.23 11.02
C THR A 129 4.56 -5.06 11.29
N SER A 130 4.74 -6.34 11.60
CA SER A 130 3.65 -7.25 12.01
C SER A 130 2.88 -6.70 13.21
N GLU A 131 3.58 -6.02 14.13
CA GLU A 131 2.98 -5.45 15.33
C GLU A 131 2.07 -4.25 15.02
N LYS A 132 2.34 -3.51 13.94
CA LYS A 132 1.61 -2.28 13.60
C LYS A 132 0.45 -2.47 12.63
N ILE A 133 0.36 -3.60 11.93
CA ILE A 133 -0.65 -3.78 10.88
C ILE A 133 -2.10 -3.75 11.40
N GLN A 134 -2.35 -4.23 12.62
CA GLN A 134 -3.69 -4.19 13.21
C GLN A 134 -4.08 -2.77 13.60
N ASP A 135 -3.16 -2.02 14.24
CA ASP A 135 -3.39 -0.64 14.63
C ASP A 135 -3.63 0.25 13.41
N ALA A 136 -2.81 0.09 12.37
CA ALA A 136 -2.97 0.80 11.11
C ALA A 136 -4.34 0.52 10.48
N PHE A 137 -4.75 -0.75 10.44
CA PHE A 137 -6.07 -1.12 9.90
C PHE A 137 -7.21 -0.52 10.71
N ASN A 138 -7.15 -0.60 12.05
CA ASN A 138 -8.16 0.00 12.91
C ASN A 138 -8.29 1.51 12.64
N ALA A 139 -7.18 2.23 12.55
CA ALA A 139 -7.17 3.66 12.26
C ALA A 139 -7.76 4.00 10.88
N PHE A 140 -7.46 3.22 9.85
CA PHE A 140 -8.11 3.38 8.54
C PHE A 140 -9.63 3.07 8.62
N ASN A 141 -10.02 2.04 9.36
CA ASN A 141 -11.42 1.66 9.52
C ASN A 141 -12.23 2.72 10.26
N ASP A 142 -11.66 3.36 11.27
CA ASP A 142 -12.28 4.45 12.04
C ASP A 142 -12.63 5.67 11.17
N ILE A 143 -11.88 5.90 10.08
CA ILE A 143 -12.18 6.96 9.09
C ILE A 143 -13.00 6.46 7.88
N GLY A 144 -13.49 5.23 7.93
CA GLY A 144 -14.40 4.64 6.94
C GLY A 144 -13.72 3.94 5.76
N PHE A 145 -12.44 3.61 5.86
CA PHE A 145 -11.70 2.86 4.84
C PHE A 145 -11.51 1.41 5.25
N ASP A 146 -11.67 0.49 4.30
CA ASP A 146 -11.51 -0.94 4.54
C ASP A 146 -10.33 -1.51 3.76
N LEU A 147 -9.86 -2.69 4.15
CA LEU A 147 -8.82 -3.42 3.42
C LEU A 147 -9.35 -3.89 2.07
N GLY A 148 -8.50 -3.84 1.06
CA GLY A 148 -8.77 -4.42 -0.25
C GLY A 148 -8.51 -5.92 -0.31
N GLY A 149 -8.72 -6.51 -1.48
CA GLY A 149 -8.51 -7.94 -1.70
C GLY A 149 -7.04 -8.34 -1.88
N ALA A 150 -6.63 -9.42 -1.22
CA ALA A 150 -5.35 -10.11 -1.47
C ALA A 150 -5.51 -11.62 -1.32
N GLY A 151 -4.60 -12.40 -1.92
CA GLY A 151 -4.67 -13.86 -1.90
C GLY A 151 -5.72 -14.43 -2.87
N PRO A 152 -6.16 -15.69 -2.67
CA PRO A 152 -7.17 -16.36 -3.48
C PRO A 152 -8.59 -15.88 -3.08
N ALA A 153 -8.84 -14.60 -3.30
CA ALA A 153 -10.06 -13.90 -2.93
C ALA A 153 -10.50 -12.98 -4.06
N VAL A 154 -11.75 -12.51 -4.00
CA VAL A 154 -12.20 -11.38 -4.82
C VAL A 154 -11.24 -10.21 -4.59
N ARG A 155 -10.84 -9.55 -5.67
CA ARG A 155 -9.96 -8.37 -5.63
C ARG A 155 -10.80 -7.11 -5.73
N THR A 156 -10.26 -6.01 -5.20
CA THR A 156 -10.95 -4.71 -5.11
C THR A 156 -11.57 -4.25 -6.42
N GLY A 157 -10.84 -4.41 -7.53
CA GLY A 157 -11.28 -3.95 -8.84
C GLY A 157 -11.26 -2.42 -8.94
N MET A 158 -11.58 -1.91 -10.12
CA MET A 158 -11.55 -0.47 -10.39
C MET A 158 -12.61 -0.10 -11.43
N SER A 159 -13.09 1.14 -11.36
CA SER A 159 -13.93 1.77 -12.39
C SER A 159 -13.16 2.91 -13.07
N CYS A 160 -13.40 3.14 -14.36
CA CYS A 160 -12.91 4.36 -15.00
C CYS A 160 -13.55 5.61 -14.35
N VAL A 161 -13.14 6.79 -14.80
CA VAL A 161 -13.74 8.07 -14.34
C VAL A 161 -15.24 8.15 -14.65
N GLY A 162 -15.70 7.46 -15.70
CA GLY A 162 -17.11 7.20 -15.96
C GLY A 162 -18.00 8.44 -16.02
N ALA A 163 -19.25 8.28 -15.63
CA ALA A 163 -20.29 9.32 -15.62
C ALA A 163 -19.93 10.58 -14.80
N ALA A 164 -18.87 10.54 -13.99
CA ALA A 164 -18.38 11.74 -13.31
C ALA A 164 -17.80 12.77 -14.28
N ARG A 165 -17.12 12.34 -15.36
CA ARG A 165 -16.39 13.24 -16.28
C ARG A 165 -16.29 12.74 -17.73
N CYS A 166 -17.02 11.72 -18.14
CA CYS A 166 -17.00 11.19 -19.50
C CYS A 166 -18.40 11.15 -20.11
N GLU A 167 -18.59 11.89 -21.19
CA GLU A 167 -19.82 11.97 -21.97
C GLU A 167 -20.14 10.69 -22.76
N GLN A 168 -19.17 9.77 -22.87
CA GLN A 168 -19.31 8.46 -23.50
C GLN A 168 -19.68 7.35 -22.50
N SER A 169 -19.88 7.71 -21.23
CA SER A 169 -20.29 6.77 -20.20
C SER A 169 -21.72 6.28 -20.47
N CYS A 170 -21.89 4.96 -20.53
CA CYS A 170 -23.18 4.30 -20.78
C CYS A 170 -23.83 3.74 -19.51
N ALA A 171 -23.20 3.93 -18.35
CA ALA A 171 -23.66 3.43 -17.06
C ALA A 171 -23.22 4.39 -15.94
N ASN A 172 -23.61 4.11 -14.70
CA ASN A 172 -23.01 4.79 -13.55
C ASN A 172 -21.91 3.89 -12.97
N GLU A 173 -20.68 4.01 -13.47
CA GLU A 173 -19.57 3.11 -13.13
C GLU A 173 -19.23 3.18 -11.64
N GLN A 174 -19.38 4.35 -11.00
CA GLN A 174 -19.17 4.50 -9.57
C GLN A 174 -20.17 3.68 -8.77
N LYS A 175 -21.46 3.76 -9.14
CA LYS A 175 -22.52 2.98 -8.49
C LYS A 175 -22.35 1.49 -8.75
N VAL A 176 -21.99 1.09 -9.97
CA VAL A 176 -21.73 -0.32 -10.29
C VAL A 176 -20.58 -0.86 -9.45
N LEU A 177 -19.42 -0.19 -9.43
CA LEU A 177 -18.27 -0.63 -8.63
C LEU A 177 -18.63 -0.74 -7.15
N ARG A 178 -19.25 0.30 -6.57
CA ARG A 178 -19.64 0.29 -5.15
C ARG A 178 -20.63 -0.84 -4.83
N THR A 179 -21.57 -1.10 -5.74
CA THR A 179 -22.55 -2.18 -5.56
C THR A 179 -21.87 -3.55 -5.58
N LEU A 180 -21.00 -3.79 -6.56
CA LEU A 180 -20.27 -5.06 -6.68
C LEU A 180 -19.36 -5.29 -5.47
N VAL A 181 -18.51 -4.30 -5.14
CA VAL A 181 -17.57 -4.42 -4.00
C VAL A 181 -18.33 -4.72 -2.70
N ASN A 182 -19.39 -3.97 -2.40
CA ASN A 182 -20.17 -4.17 -1.17
C ASN A 182 -20.85 -5.55 -1.11
N ASN A 183 -21.30 -6.08 -2.25
CA ASN A 183 -21.95 -7.39 -2.31
C ASN A 183 -20.96 -8.57 -2.17
N PHE A 184 -19.66 -8.34 -2.43
CA PHE A 184 -18.61 -9.36 -2.40
C PHE A 184 -17.56 -9.13 -1.30
N LEU A 185 -17.88 -8.35 -0.25
CA LEU A 185 -16.94 -8.06 0.83
C LEU A 185 -16.46 -9.34 1.54
N ASP A 186 -17.37 -10.29 1.80
CA ASP A 186 -17.00 -11.55 2.45
C ASP A 186 -15.99 -12.35 1.60
N ASP A 187 -16.27 -12.51 0.30
CA ASP A 187 -15.37 -13.19 -0.64
C ASP A 187 -14.04 -12.44 -0.88
N MET A 188 -13.99 -11.14 -0.60
CA MET A 188 -12.79 -10.30 -0.68
C MET A 188 -11.91 -10.44 0.56
N HIS A 189 -12.52 -10.42 1.74
CA HIS A 189 -11.82 -10.39 3.02
C HIS A 189 -11.54 -11.76 3.61
N ARG A 190 -12.36 -12.76 3.29
CA ARG A 190 -12.28 -14.13 3.82
C ARG A 190 -12.10 -15.11 2.65
N PRO A 191 -10.86 -15.28 2.16
CA PRO A 191 -10.57 -16.12 1.01
C PRO A 191 -11.19 -17.52 1.16
N ALA A 192 -12.20 -17.81 0.33
CA ALA A 192 -12.88 -19.11 0.28
C ALA A 192 -12.69 -19.80 -1.10
N LEU A 193 -12.00 -19.15 -2.05
CA LEU A 193 -11.88 -19.59 -3.44
C LEU A 193 -10.73 -20.58 -3.69
N ASN A 194 -10.40 -21.41 -2.70
CA ASN A 194 -9.45 -22.49 -2.90
C ASN A 194 -10.14 -23.61 -3.71
N LEU A 195 -9.98 -23.56 -5.04
CA LEU A 195 -10.13 -24.70 -5.94
C LEU A 195 -8.81 -25.46 -6.05
#